data_AF-A0A6G2RYS3-F1
#
_entry.id   AF-A0A6G2RYS3-F1
#
_cell.length_a   1.000
_cell.length_b   1.000
_cell.length_c   1.000
_cell.angle_alpha   90.00
_cell.angle_beta   90.00
_cell.angle_gamma   90.00
#
_symmetry.space_group_name_H-M   'P 1'
#
loop_
_entity.id
_entity.type
_entity.pdbx_description
1 polymer ?
#
loop_
_entity_poly.entity_id
_entity_poly.type
_entity_poly.pdbx_seq_one_letter_code
_entity_poly.pdbx_strand_id
1 'polypeptide(L)'
;MAVVLLLGLAGWYAFSGRGAGLLPEGSWGPWREKQQVEGWSVRVRVNSWSEAAEAYVHMGKAEDFTMKAYGMPASATTLMDPTRFALTPDGEVTGQRLEVDGPG
;
A
#
# COMPACT_ATOMS: atom_id res chain seq x y z
N MET A 1 9.00 22.01 -28.19
CA MET A 1 7.77 21.21 -27.96
C MET A 1 8.09 19.75 -27.60
N ALA A 2 8.83 18.99 -28.42
CA ALA A 2 9.17 17.59 -28.13
C ALA A 2 9.88 17.38 -26.77
N VAL A 3 10.83 18.24 -26.42
CA VAL A 3 11.55 18.15 -25.13
C VAL A 3 10.61 18.32 -23.93
N VAL A 4 9.65 19.25 -24.01
CA VAL A 4 8.67 19.49 -22.93
C VAL A 4 7.73 18.30 -22.76
N LEU A 5 7.31 17.68 -23.87
CA LEU A 5 6.48 16.48 -23.85
C LEU A 5 7.22 15.29 -23.23
N LEU A 6 8.50 15.10 -23.59
CA LEU A 6 9.32 14.02 -23.03
C LEU A 6 9.57 14.22 -21.54
N LEU A 7 9.84 15.45 -21.09
CA LEU A 7 9.98 15.76 -19.67
C LEU A 7 8.67 15.57 -18.91
N GLY A 8 7.53 15.96 -19.50
CA GLY A 8 6.21 15.72 -18.93
C GLY A 8 5.88 14.23 -18.78
N LEU A 9 6.16 13.43 -19.81
CA LEU A 9 5.98 11.98 -19.79
C LEU A 9 6.90 11.30 -18.77
N ALA A 10 8.17 11.71 -18.68
CA ALA A 10 9.11 11.18 -17.70
C ALA A 10 8.71 11.54 -16.27
N GLY A 11 8.30 12.79 -16.04
CA GLY A 11 7.79 13.26 -14.76
C GLY A 11 6.52 12.51 -14.34
N TRP A 12 5.59 12.31 -15.28
CA TRP A 12 4.38 11.53 -15.01
C TRP A 12 4.73 10.06 -14.73
N TYR A 13 5.62 9.44 -15.51
CA TYR A 13 6.01 8.05 -15.26
C TYR A 13 6.62 7.85 -13.87
N ALA A 14 7.48 8.78 -13.42
CA ALA A 14 8.05 8.76 -12.08
C ALA A 14 6.97 8.95 -10.99
N PHE A 15 6.10 9.95 -11.15
CA PHE A 15 5.04 10.25 -10.19
C PHE A 15 3.98 9.14 -10.11
N SER A 16 3.76 8.40 -11.20
CA SER A 16 2.76 7.34 -11.25
C SER A 16 3.01 6.17 -10.32
N GLY A 17 4.21 6.05 -9.71
CA GLY A 17 4.53 4.97 -8.76
C GLY A 17 4.97 3.65 -9.40
N ARG A 18 4.99 3.55 -10.73
CA ARG A 18 5.30 2.32 -11.49
C ARG A 18 6.74 1.80 -11.32
N GLY A 19 7.60 2.55 -10.65
CA GLY A 19 8.97 2.18 -10.26
C GLY A 19 9.26 2.32 -8.76
N ALA A 20 8.23 2.41 -7.92
CA ALA A 20 8.40 2.74 -6.50
C ALA A 20 9.29 1.76 -5.72
N GLY A 21 9.39 0.49 -6.16
CA GLY A 21 10.30 -0.49 -5.57
C GLY A 21 11.80 -0.19 -5.76
N LEU A 22 12.15 0.75 -6.63
CA LEU A 22 13.53 1.20 -6.88
C LEU A 22 13.81 2.57 -6.26
N LEU A 23 12.83 3.19 -5.60
CA LEU A 23 13.00 4.51 -5.02
C LEU A 23 13.89 4.44 -3.77
N PRO A 24 14.75 5.45 -3.56
CA PRO A 24 15.61 5.51 -2.39
C PRO A 24 14.79 5.60 -1.10
N GLU A 25 15.29 5.03 -0.01
CA GLU A 25 14.58 4.99 1.28
C GLU A 25 14.19 6.40 1.78
N GLY A 26 15.03 7.41 1.54
CA GLY A 26 14.76 8.80 1.90
C GLY A 26 13.59 9.46 1.15
N SER A 27 13.05 8.83 0.10
CA SER A 27 11.82 9.30 -0.58
C SER A 27 10.54 8.87 0.12
N TRP A 28 10.64 7.95 1.08
CA TRP A 28 9.51 7.44 1.85
C TRP A 28 9.26 8.31 3.08
N GLY A 29 7.98 8.60 3.34
CA GLY A 29 7.56 9.23 4.56
C GLY A 29 7.78 8.34 5.79
N PRO A 30 7.67 8.90 7.01
CA PRO A 30 7.78 8.12 8.23
C PRO A 30 6.66 7.07 8.31
N TRP A 31 6.97 5.94 8.94
CA TRP A 31 5.94 4.98 9.33
C TRP A 31 4.97 5.63 10.31
N ARG A 32 3.69 5.57 10.00
CA ARG A 32 2.60 6.04 10.86
C ARG A 32 1.76 4.87 11.28
N GLU A 33 1.54 4.75 12.58
CA GLU A 33 0.54 3.83 13.11
C GLU A 33 -0.84 4.32 12.68
N LYS A 34 -1.62 3.41 12.11
CA LYS A 34 -3.02 3.63 11.77
C LYS A 34 -3.90 2.96 12.83
N GLN A 35 -5.17 3.36 12.86
CA GLN A 35 -6.16 2.70 13.68
C GLN A 35 -6.21 1.20 13.36
N GLN A 36 -6.50 0.37 14.37
CA GLN A 36 -6.58 -1.06 14.18
C GLN A 36 -7.65 -1.42 13.16
N VAL A 37 -7.35 -2.40 12.30
CA VAL A 37 -8.23 -2.90 11.26
C VAL A 37 -8.60 -4.33 11.62
N GLU A 38 -9.86 -4.61 11.94
CA GLU A 38 -10.32 -5.95 12.36
C GLU A 38 -9.49 -6.55 13.53
N GLY A 39 -8.99 -5.70 14.44
CA GLY A 39 -8.13 -6.12 15.56
C GLY A 39 -6.64 -6.28 15.22
N TRP A 40 -6.25 -6.00 13.98
CA TRP A 40 -4.86 -6.00 13.52
C TRP A 40 -4.23 -4.62 13.70
N SER A 41 -2.98 -4.59 14.14
CA SER A 41 -2.18 -3.37 14.20
C SER A 41 -1.57 -3.09 12.84
N VAL A 42 -1.72 -1.87 12.34
CA VAL A 42 -1.29 -1.47 11.00
C VAL A 42 -0.36 -0.27 11.11
N ARG A 43 0.81 -0.38 10.47
CA ARG A 43 1.69 0.77 10.22
C ARG A 43 1.78 1.00 8.72
N VAL A 44 1.67 2.24 8.29
CA VAL A 44 1.71 2.62 6.87
C VAL A 44 2.76 3.70 6.67
N ARG A 45 3.49 3.61 5.55
CA ARG A 45 4.28 4.72 5.03
C ARG A 45 3.89 4.97 3.57
N VAL A 46 3.92 6.23 3.17
CA VAL A 46 3.58 6.68 1.82
C VAL A 46 4.82 7.33 1.22
N ASN A 47 5.06 7.10 -0.07
CA ASN A 47 6.14 7.74 -0.79
C ASN A 47 5.79 9.22 -1.03
N SER A 48 6.76 10.11 -0.82
CA SER A 48 6.51 11.55 -0.95
C SER A 48 6.55 12.03 -2.41
N TRP A 49 7.12 11.22 -3.32
CA TRP A 49 7.45 11.61 -4.69
C TRP A 49 6.64 10.85 -5.74
N SER A 50 5.90 9.82 -5.34
CA SER A 50 5.11 8.99 -6.23
C SER A 50 3.89 8.40 -5.54
N GLU A 51 2.89 8.00 -6.34
CA GLU A 51 1.73 7.23 -5.89
C GLU A 51 2.14 5.81 -5.47
N ALA A 52 2.61 5.68 -4.24
CA ALA A 52 3.06 4.42 -3.67
C ALA A 52 2.97 4.40 -2.14
N ALA A 53 2.51 3.27 -1.60
CA ALA A 53 2.47 3.02 -0.17
C ALA A 53 2.97 1.62 0.19
N GLU A 54 3.44 1.49 1.42
CA GLU A 54 3.71 0.22 2.06
C GLU A 54 2.97 0.15 3.40
N ALA A 55 2.41 -1.02 3.70
CA ALA A 55 1.79 -1.30 4.98
C ALA A 55 2.42 -2.53 5.62
N TYR A 56 2.73 -2.42 6.90
CA TYR A 56 3.08 -3.54 7.76
C TYR A 56 1.88 -3.83 8.66
N VAL A 57 1.36 -5.05 8.56
CA VAL A 57 0.16 -5.50 9.26
C VAL A 57 0.56 -6.63 10.19
N HIS A 58 0.10 -6.58 11.44
CA HIS A 58 0.54 -7.50 12.47
C HIS A 58 -0.54 -7.78 13.52
N MET A 59 -0.64 -9.04 13.96
CA MET A 59 -1.52 -9.47 15.06
C MET A 59 -0.73 -10.14 16.19
N GLY A 60 -0.50 -9.38 17.27
CA GLY A 60 -0.04 -9.90 18.56
C GLY A 60 1.30 -10.64 18.54
N LYS A 61 1.27 -11.98 18.59
CA LYS A 61 2.49 -12.81 18.50
C LYS A 61 2.43 -13.81 17.34
N ALA A 62 1.36 -13.76 16.55
CA ALA A 62 1.00 -14.85 15.67
C ALA A 62 1.47 -14.61 14.24
N GLU A 63 1.14 -13.45 13.66
CA GLU A 63 1.33 -13.23 12.22
C GLU A 63 1.69 -11.78 11.91
N ASP A 64 2.57 -11.62 10.92
CA ASP A 64 2.88 -10.35 10.29
C ASP A 64 3.01 -10.50 8.77
N PHE A 65 2.64 -9.45 8.04
CA PHE A 65 2.85 -9.38 6.60
C PHE A 65 3.02 -7.94 6.14
N THR A 66 3.60 -7.79 4.95
CA THR A 66 3.79 -6.49 4.32
C THR A 66 3.02 -6.43 3.01
N MET A 67 2.29 -5.34 2.82
CA MET A 67 1.62 -4.99 1.57
C MET A 67 2.37 -3.85 0.88
N LYS A 68 2.42 -3.87 -0.45
CA LYS A 68 3.09 -2.86 -1.27
C LYS A 68 2.18 -2.45 -2.42
N ALA A 69 1.67 -1.22 -2.38
CA ALA A 69 0.77 -0.69 -3.39
C ALA A 69 1.50 0.38 -4.22
N TYR A 70 1.93 0.02 -5.44
CA TYR A 70 2.77 0.87 -6.30
C TYR A 70 2.06 1.13 -7.63
N GLY A 71 1.68 2.38 -7.93
CA GLY A 71 0.99 2.66 -9.20
C GLY A 71 -0.40 3.25 -9.06
N MET A 72 -0.92 3.90 -10.11
CA MET A 72 -2.38 4.03 -10.31
C MET A 72 -2.89 3.15 -11.48
N PRO A 73 -4.00 2.41 -11.31
CA PRO A 73 -4.60 2.02 -10.03
C PRO A 73 -3.84 0.81 -9.46
N ALA A 74 -3.06 1.00 -8.41
CA ALA A 74 -2.45 -0.12 -7.69
C ALA A 74 -3.12 -0.28 -6.34
N SER A 75 -4.00 -1.26 -6.24
CA SER A 75 -4.47 -1.76 -4.96
C SER A 75 -3.73 -3.07 -4.66
N ALA A 76 -2.98 -3.10 -3.57
CA ALA A 76 -2.46 -4.37 -3.07
C ALA A 76 -3.56 -5.04 -2.24
N THR A 77 -3.74 -6.36 -2.39
CA THR A 77 -4.66 -7.13 -1.53
C THR A 77 -3.95 -8.34 -0.97
N THR A 78 -4.30 -8.72 0.25
CA THR A 78 -3.77 -9.92 0.91
C THR A 78 -4.87 -10.54 1.74
N LEU A 79 -5.02 -11.86 1.64
CA LEU A 79 -5.96 -12.62 2.43
C LEU A 79 -5.21 -13.23 3.61
N MET A 80 -5.67 -12.95 4.82
CA MET A 80 -5.20 -13.59 6.04
C MET A 80 -6.42 -14.08 6.80
N ASP A 81 -6.68 -15.40 6.75
CA ASP A 81 -7.97 -15.95 7.12
C ASP A 81 -8.44 -15.50 8.52
N PRO A 82 -9.66 -14.96 8.67
CA PRO A 82 -10.70 -14.75 7.65
C PRO A 82 -10.75 -13.32 7.05
N THR A 83 -9.72 -12.50 7.21
CA THR A 83 -9.73 -11.08 6.81
C THR A 83 -9.01 -10.83 5.48
N ARG A 84 -9.70 -10.15 4.55
CA ARG A 84 -9.10 -9.59 3.34
C ARG A 84 -8.64 -8.16 3.62
N PHE A 85 -7.35 -7.90 3.46
CA PHE A 85 -6.78 -6.57 3.53
C PHE A 85 -6.60 -5.96 2.14
N ALA A 86 -6.80 -4.66 2.05
CA ALA A 86 -6.46 -3.85 0.87
C ALA A 86 -5.61 -2.64 1.28
N LEU A 87 -4.63 -2.29 0.45
CA LEU A 87 -3.81 -1.09 0.58
C LEU A 87 -3.87 -0.30 -0.72
N THR A 88 -4.14 0.99 -0.63
CA THR A 88 -4.10 1.94 -1.73
C THR A 88 -2.75 2.69 -1.78
N PRO A 89 -2.38 3.30 -2.91
CA PRO A 89 -1.09 4.00 -3.06
C PRO A 89 -0.96 5.27 -2.22
N ASP A 90 -2.09 5.86 -1.79
CA ASP A 90 -2.17 7.00 -0.88
C ASP A 90 -2.12 6.58 0.61
N GLY A 91 -2.06 5.27 0.89
CA GLY A 91 -1.86 4.73 2.23
C GLY A 91 -3.14 4.50 3.04
N GLU A 92 -4.28 4.34 2.37
CA GLU A 92 -5.48 3.81 3.00
C GLU A 92 -5.35 2.28 3.11
N VAL A 93 -5.59 1.76 4.31
CA VAL A 93 -5.65 0.32 4.57
C VAL A 93 -7.05 -0.01 5.04
N THR A 94 -7.67 -0.97 4.38
CA THR A 94 -8.97 -1.51 4.78
C THR A 94 -8.86 -3.00 5.04
N GLY A 95 -9.73 -3.51 5.89
CA GLY A 95 -9.85 -4.93 6.20
C GLY A 95 -11.31 -5.31 6.18
N GLN A 96 -11.63 -6.39 5.49
CA GLN A 96 -12.97 -6.94 5.43
C GLN A 96 -12.91 -8.38 5.90
N ARG A 97 -13.58 -8.67 7.01
CA ARG A 97 -13.81 -10.05 7.43
C ARG A 97 -14.69 -10.75 6.39
N LEU A 98 -14.21 -11.85 5.85
CA LEU A 98 -15.00 -12.72 4.98
C LEU A 98 -15.88 -13.57 5.88
N GLU A 99 -17.18 -13.48 5.66
CA GLU A 99 -18.14 -14.38 6.27
C GLU A 99 -17.91 -15.76 5.67
N VAL A 100 -17.38 -16.70 6.48
CA VAL A 100 -17.29 -18.09 6.07
C VAL A 100 -18.69 -18.67 6.25
N ASP A 101 -19.41 -18.78 5.15
CA ASP A 101 -20.72 -19.44 5.11
C ASP A 101 -20.49 -20.92 5.51
N GLY A 102 -20.74 -21.23 6.78
CA GLY A 102 -20.65 -22.59 7.29
C GLY A 102 -21.84 -23.41 6.80
N PRO A 103 -21.71 -24.73 6.57
CA PRO A 103 -22.85 -25.55 6.21
C PRO A 103 -23.80 -25.61 7.42
N GLY A 104 -25.05 -25.18 7.21
CA GLY A 104 -26.16 -25.41 8.14
C GLY A 104 -26.56 -26.88 8.24
#